data_AF-A0A3D4DV14-F1
#
_entry.id   AF-A0A3D4DV14-F1
#
_cell.length_a   1.000
_cell.length_b   1.000
_cell.length_c   1.000
_cell.angle_alpha   90.00
_cell.angle_beta   90.00
_cell.angle_gamma   90.00
#
_symmetry.space_group_name_H-M   'P 1'
#
loop_
_entity.id
_entity.type
_entity.pdbx_description
1 polymer ?
#
loop_
_entity_poly.entity_id
_entity_poly.type
_entity_poly.pdbx_seq_one_letter_code
_entity_poly.pdbx_strand_id
1 'polypeptide(L)'
;MDLTADSQKPDSYRVTADELRQFIERFERLEAEKKDLAEQQKEVMAEAKARGYDTKVMRKVVALRKRDKDDIAEEEAVLEMYKEALGM
;
A
#
# COMPACT_ATOMS: atom_id res chain seq x y z
N MET A 1 -6.05 45.97 -30.52
CA MET A 1 -6.23 44.54 -30.25
C MET A 1 -4.90 44.02 -29.77
N ASP A 2 -4.64 44.08 -28.46
CA ASP A 2 -4.04 42.96 -27.73
C ASP A 2 -4.21 43.24 -26.22
N LEU A 3 -4.87 42.30 -25.55
CA LEU A 3 -5.18 42.33 -24.12
C LEU A 3 -4.14 41.46 -23.43
N THR A 4 -2.97 42.00 -23.13
CA THR A 4 -2.04 41.38 -22.19
C THR A 4 -2.57 41.60 -20.76
N ALA A 5 -3.61 40.86 -20.40
CA ALA A 5 -4.05 40.70 -19.02
C ALA A 5 -3.05 39.78 -18.31
N ASP A 6 -1.89 40.33 -17.98
CA ASP A 6 -0.94 39.69 -17.07
C ASP A 6 -1.60 39.66 -15.69
N SER A 7 -2.33 38.57 -15.44
CA SER A 7 -3.05 38.33 -14.21
C SER A 7 -2.03 38.03 -13.12
N GLN A 8 -1.54 39.09 -12.47
CA GLN A 8 -0.79 39.02 -11.22
C GLN A 8 -1.63 38.29 -10.17
N LYS A 9 -1.50 36.96 -10.12
CA LYS A 9 -2.03 36.16 -9.02
C LYS A 9 -1.27 36.58 -7.75
N PRO A 10 -1.98 36.88 -6.65
CA PRO A 10 -1.35 37.38 -5.42
C PRO A 10 -0.28 36.41 -4.93
N ASP A 11 0.84 36.90 -4.39
CA ASP A 11 2.00 36.07 -4.01
C ASP A 11 1.65 34.95 -3.02
N SER A 12 0.62 35.14 -2.19
CA SER A 12 0.04 34.08 -1.35
C SER A 12 -0.45 32.87 -2.16
N TYR A 13 -1.02 33.08 -3.36
CA TYR A 13 -1.47 32.00 -4.25
C TYR A 13 -0.29 31.25 -4.88
N ARG A 14 0.83 31.95 -5.15
CA ARG A 14 2.08 31.32 -5.64
C ARG A 14 2.69 30.42 -4.58
N VAL A 15 2.78 30.88 -3.33
CA VAL A 15 3.27 30.09 -2.19
C VAL A 15 2.43 28.83 -1.98
N THR A 16 1.10 28.92 -2.04
CA THR A 16 0.22 27.74 -1.93
C THR A 16 0.33 26.78 -3.12
N ALA A 17 0.63 27.29 -4.32
CA ALA A 17 0.80 26.45 -5.50
C ALA A 17 2.14 25.67 -5.48
N ASP A 18 3.21 26.28 -4.97
CA ASP A 18 4.51 25.63 -4.84
C ASP A 18 4.52 24.55 -3.76
N GLU A 19 3.84 24.78 -2.63
CA GLU A 19 3.65 23.76 -1.59
C GLU A 19 2.82 22.57 -2.11
N LEU A 20 1.71 22.84 -2.81
CA LEU A 20 0.90 21.79 -3.44
C LEU A 20 1.72 20.96 -4.45
N ARG A 21 2.57 21.61 -5.26
CA ARG A 21 3.46 20.93 -6.21
C ARG A 21 4.40 19.97 -5.49
N GLN A 22 5.02 20.40 -4.37
CA GLN A 22 5.92 19.55 -3.60
C GLN A 22 5.21 18.30 -3.03
N PHE A 23 3.97 18.44 -2.55
CA PHE A 23 3.18 17.29 -2.11
C PHE A 23 2.87 16.32 -3.25
N ILE A 24 2.48 16.83 -4.42
CA ILE A 24 2.20 16.03 -5.60
C ILE A 24 3.45 15.27 -6.05
N GLU A 25 4.58 15.95 -6.23
CA GLU A 25 5.85 15.32 -6.65
C GLU A 25 6.31 14.23 -5.68
N ARG A 26 6.17 14.47 -4.36
CA ARG A 26 6.45 13.46 -3.34
C ARG A 26 5.53 12.25 -3.48
N PHE A 27 4.24 12.46 -3.72
CA PHE A 27 3.26 11.39 -3.88
C PHE A 27 3.52 10.57 -5.16
N GLU A 28 3.79 11.23 -6.29
CA GLU A 28 4.11 10.58 -7.56
C GLU A 28 5.38 9.73 -7.46
N ARG A 29 6.41 10.22 -6.75
CA ARG A 29 7.60 9.42 -6.47
C ARG A 29 7.27 8.17 -5.65
N LEU A 30 6.43 8.30 -4.61
CA LEU A 30 6.00 7.15 -3.81
C LEU A 30 5.18 6.14 -4.62
N GLU A 31 4.34 6.60 -5.54
CA GLU A 31 3.59 5.70 -6.44
C GLU A 31 4.52 4.98 -7.43
N ALA A 32 5.55 5.66 -7.94
CA ALA A 32 6.59 5.01 -8.74
C ALA A 32 7.36 3.95 -7.95
N GLU A 33 7.83 4.28 -6.74
CA GLU A 33 8.51 3.35 -5.85
C GLU A 33 7.63 2.12 -5.52
N LYS A 34 6.35 2.35 -5.25
CA LYS A 34 5.37 1.28 -4.99
C LYS A 34 5.18 0.36 -6.20
N LYS A 35 5.18 0.92 -7.41
CA LYS A 35 5.11 0.13 -8.65
C LYS A 35 6.35 -0.75 -8.80
N ASP A 36 7.54 -0.18 -8.61
CA ASP A 36 8.80 -0.91 -8.71
C ASP A 36 8.87 -2.04 -7.67
N LEU A 37 8.45 -1.76 -6.43
CA LEU A 37 8.34 -2.79 -5.37
C LEU A 37 7.33 -3.88 -5.71
N ALA A 38 6.22 -3.54 -6.35
CA ALA A 38 5.24 -4.52 -6.79
C ALA A 38 5.78 -5.42 -7.91
N GLU A 39 6.61 -4.89 -8.79
CA GLU A 39 7.31 -5.67 -9.83
C GLU A 39 8.34 -6.61 -9.20
N GLN A 40 9.18 -6.13 -8.29
CA GLN A 40 10.13 -6.97 -7.54
C GLN A 40 9.42 -8.11 -6.78
N GLN A 41 8.26 -7.85 -6.16
CA GLN A 41 7.47 -8.89 -5.50
C GLN A 41 6.96 -9.96 -6.48
N LYS A 42 6.61 -9.59 -7.71
CA LYS A 42 6.21 -10.54 -8.74
C LYS A 42 7.38 -11.42 -9.20
N GLU A 43 8.57 -10.84 -9.33
CA GLU A 43 9.79 -11.58 -9.69
C GLU A 43 10.13 -12.64 -8.65
N VAL A 44 10.09 -12.30 -7.36
CA VAL A 44 10.30 -13.27 -6.26
C VAL A 44 9.30 -14.43 -6.33
N MET A 45 8.03 -14.14 -6.58
CA MET A 45 7.01 -15.18 -6.73
C MET A 45 7.23 -16.03 -7.99
N ALA A 46 7.69 -15.44 -9.09
CA ALA A 46 8.02 -16.17 -10.31
C ALA A 46 9.24 -17.10 -10.12
N GLU A 47 10.28 -16.63 -9.44
CA GLU A 47 11.45 -17.43 -9.07
C GLU A 47 11.07 -18.61 -8.17
N ALA A 48 10.24 -18.36 -7.14
CA ALA A 48 9.72 -19.41 -6.27
C ALA A 48 8.92 -20.46 -7.07
N LYS A 49 8.08 -20.01 -8.01
CA LYS A 49 7.34 -20.91 -8.90
C LYS A 49 8.28 -21.76 -9.78
N ALA A 50 9.32 -21.15 -10.35
CA ALA A 50 10.31 -21.86 -11.16
C ALA A 50 11.08 -22.93 -10.37
N ARG A 51 11.25 -22.70 -9.06
CA ARG A 51 11.85 -23.66 -8.12
C ARG A 51 10.87 -24.74 -7.61
N GLY A 52 9.60 -24.69 -8.02
CA GLY A 52 8.58 -25.68 -7.65
C GLY A 52 7.75 -25.35 -6.40
N TYR A 53 7.88 -24.16 -5.83
CA TYR A 53 7.04 -23.74 -4.70
C TYR A 53 5.63 -23.31 -5.14
N ASP A 54 4.62 -23.59 -4.30
CA ASP A 54 3.26 -23.09 -4.51
C ASP A 54 3.14 -21.62 -4.06
N THR A 55 3.15 -20.71 -5.05
CA THR A 55 3.00 -19.27 -4.81
C THR A 55 1.66 -18.86 -4.19
N LYS A 56 0.59 -19.65 -4.29
CA LYS A 56 -0.68 -19.37 -3.61
C LYS A 56 -0.53 -19.62 -2.11
N VAL A 57 0.10 -20.73 -1.73
CA VAL A 57 0.39 -21.04 -0.32
C VAL A 57 1.36 -20.02 0.26
N MET A 58 2.40 -19.64 -0.46
CA MET A 58 3.34 -18.59 -0.02
C MET A 58 2.64 -17.25 0.25
N ARG A 59 1.72 -16.81 -0.62
CA ARG A 59 0.94 -15.58 -0.39
C ARG A 59 0.09 -15.67 0.88
N LYS A 60 -0.53 -16.83 1.15
CA LYS A 60 -1.27 -17.06 2.40
C LYS A 60 -0.35 -16.94 3.62
N VAL A 61 0.83 -17.55 3.57
CA VAL A 61 1.83 -17.44 4.65
C VAL A 61 2.27 -15.99 4.86
N VAL A 62 2.54 -15.23 3.80
CA VAL A 62 2.88 -13.81 3.92
C VAL A 62 1.73 -13.01 4.53
N ALA A 63 0.48 -13.26 4.13
CA ALA A 63 -0.69 -12.60 4.71
C ALA A 63 -0.87 -12.93 6.20
N LEU A 64 -0.74 -14.20 6.58
CA LEU A 64 -0.77 -14.64 7.98
C LEU A 64 0.32 -13.96 8.80
N ARG A 65 1.54 -13.83 8.24
CA ARG A 65 2.67 -13.16 8.90
C ARG A 65 2.56 -11.64 8.97
N LYS A 66 1.65 -11.03 8.20
CA LYS A 66 1.37 -9.59 8.21
C LYS A 66 0.31 -9.21 9.25
N ARG A 67 -0.52 -10.16 9.70
CA ARG A 67 -1.49 -9.89 10.76
C ARG A 67 -0.75 -9.60 12.06
N ASP A 68 -1.26 -8.64 12.82
CA ASP A 68 -0.71 -8.34 14.14
C ASP A 68 -0.88 -9.58 15.04
N LYS A 69 0.10 -9.83 15.90
CA LYS A 69 -0.01 -10.94 16.86
C LYS A 69 -1.22 -10.76 17.77
N ASP A 70 -1.57 -9.51 18.05
CA ASP A 70 -2.73 -9.17 18.87
C ASP A 70 -4.05 -9.44 18.11
N ASP A 71 -4.12 -9.09 16.81
CA ASP A 71 -5.27 -9.43 15.96
C ASP A 71 -5.46 -10.95 15.85
N ILE A 72 -4.37 -11.72 15.73
CA ILE A 72 -4.41 -13.18 15.68
C ILE A 72 -4.92 -13.74 17.02
N ALA A 73 -4.42 -13.22 18.13
CA ALA A 73 -4.82 -13.67 19.47
C ALA A 73 -6.29 -13.36 19.77
N GLU A 74 -6.80 -12.20 19.33
CA GLU A 74 -8.21 -11.83 19.48
C GLU A 74 -9.12 -12.73 18.63
N GLU A 75 -8.76 -13.00 17.37
CA GLU A 75 -9.50 -13.92 16.52
C GLU A 75 -9.50 -15.37 17.05
N GLU A 76 -8.35 -15.84 17.56
CA GLU A 76 -8.23 -17.17 18.17
C GLU A 76 -9.07 -17.28 19.45
N ALA A 77 -9.11 -16.24 20.29
CA ALA A 77 -9.95 -16.24 21.49
C ALA A 77 -11.44 -16.30 21.15
N VAL A 78 -11.89 -15.56 20.13
CA VAL A 78 -13.29 -15.62 19.66
C VAL A 78 -13.61 -16.98 19.04
N LEU A 79 -12.69 -17.53 18.24
CA LEU A 79 -12.83 -18.85 17.63
C LEU A 79 -12.97 -19.95 18.68
N GLU A 80 -12.16 -19.90 19.73
CA GLU A 80 -12.20 -20.88 20.81
C GLU A 80 -13.52 -20.80 21.60
N MET A 81 -13.99 -19.59 21.90
CA MET A 81 -15.32 -19.39 22.50
C MET A 81 -16.44 -19.99 21.65
N TYR A 82 -16.36 -19.86 20.32
CA TYR A 82 -17.35 -20.47 19.42
C TYR A 82 -17.24 -22.00 19.37
N LYS A 83 -16.04 -22.58 19.40
CA LYS A 83 -15.88 -24.03 19.46
C LYS A 83 -16.42 -24.60 20.77
N GLU A 84 -16.13 -23.96 21.90
CA GLU A 84 -16.68 -24.34 23.21
C GLU A 84 -18.21 -24.29 23.18
N ALA A 85 -18.79 -23.22 22.63
CA ALA A 85 -20.25 -23.08 22.49
C ALA A 85 -20.88 -24.14 21.57
N LEU A 86 -20.12 -24.65 20.60
CA LEU A 86 -20.54 -25.68 19.65
C LEU A 86 -20.15 -27.10 20.08
N GLY A 87 -19.43 -27.26 21.20
CA GLY A 87 -18.95 -28.55 21.71
C GLY A 87 -17.92 -29.24 20.81
N MET A 88 -17.10 -28.46 20.11
CA MET A 88 -16.03 -28.92 19.21
C MET A 88 -14.67 -28.96 19.88
#